data_AF-A0A6V7IDA2-F1
#
_entry.id   AF-A0A6V7IDA2-F1
#
_cell.length_a   1.000
_cell.length_b   1.000
_cell.length_c   1.000
_cell.angle_alpha   90.00
_cell.angle_beta   90.00
_cell.angle_gamma   90.00
#
_symmetry.space_group_name_H-M   'P 1'
#
loop_
_entity.id
_entity.type
_entity.pdbx_description
1 polymer ?
#
loop_
_entity_poly.entity_id
_entity_poly.type
_entity_poly.pdbx_seq_one_letter_code
_entity_poly.pdbx_strand_id
1 'polypeptide(L)'
;MTSSTPQPHKKRERTQNWVAEEKRALLNLVKNHINAIENKKIDTSATALKSIAWRQIHCEFKGKFSTERDITRIREQWRRMKAQARLDINSFVEK
;
A
#
# COMPACT_ATOMS: atom_id res chain seq x y z
N MET A 1 -42.85 25.81 -15.96
CA MET A 1 -42.39 24.41 -16.15
C MET A 1 -40.87 24.43 -16.05
N THR A 2 -40.28 24.10 -14.90
CA THR A 2 -38.82 24.14 -14.68
C THR A 2 -38.29 22.71 -14.62
N SER A 3 -37.73 22.24 -15.74
CA SER A 3 -37.10 20.93 -15.85
C SER A 3 -35.71 20.98 -15.20
N SER A 4 -35.60 20.46 -13.98
CA SER A 4 -34.30 20.25 -13.32
C SER A 4 -33.59 19.04 -13.92
N THR A 5 -32.64 19.31 -14.81
CA THR A 5 -31.69 18.33 -15.33
C THR A 5 -30.81 17.77 -14.19
N PRO A 6 -30.77 16.46 -13.94
CA PRO A 6 -29.83 15.88 -13.00
C PRO A 6 -28.42 15.92 -13.60
N GLN A 7 -27.54 16.74 -13.01
CA GLN A 7 -26.11 16.72 -13.32
C GLN A 7 -25.54 15.33 -12.94
N PRO A 8 -24.77 14.67 -13.81
CA PRO A 8 -24.08 13.45 -13.45
C PRO A 8 -23.04 13.80 -12.38
N HIS A 9 -23.38 13.49 -11.13
CA HIS A 9 -22.47 13.53 -10.01
C HIS A 9 -21.24 12.72 -10.42
N LYS A 10 -20.07 13.38 -10.53
CA LYS A 10 -18.78 12.71 -10.60
C LYS A 10 -18.76 11.73 -9.45
N LYS A 11 -19.01 10.45 -9.76
CA LYS A 11 -18.97 9.37 -8.78
C LYS A 11 -17.59 9.50 -8.17
N ARG A 12 -17.52 9.89 -6.89
CA ARG A 12 -16.30 9.78 -6.10
C ARG A 12 -15.80 8.38 -6.38
N GLU A 13 -14.72 8.26 -7.14
CA GLU A 13 -14.18 6.98 -7.53
C GLU A 13 -13.97 6.23 -6.23
N ARG A 14 -14.78 5.20 -6.01
CA ARG A 14 -14.59 4.29 -4.89
C ARG A 14 -13.16 3.81 -5.06
N THR A 15 -12.27 4.23 -4.16
CA THR A 15 -10.84 4.00 -4.28
C THR A 15 -10.64 2.56 -4.72
N GLN A 16 -10.13 2.37 -5.94
CA GLN A 16 -10.10 1.08 -6.62
C GLN A 16 -9.60 0.03 -5.63
N ASN A 17 -10.44 -0.95 -5.31
CA ASN A 17 -10.12 -1.97 -4.31
C ASN A 17 -8.77 -2.59 -4.69
N TRP A 18 -7.84 -2.66 -3.74
CA TRP A 18 -6.53 -3.29 -3.94
C TRP A 18 -6.75 -4.72 -4.45
N VAL A 19 -6.42 -4.97 -5.71
CA VAL A 19 -6.58 -6.30 -6.29
C VAL A 19 -5.50 -7.23 -5.76
N ALA A 20 -5.75 -8.54 -5.85
CA ALA A 20 -4.81 -9.54 -5.33
C ALA A 20 -3.41 -9.41 -5.97
N GLU A 21 -3.36 -9.05 -7.26
CA GLU A 21 -2.11 -8.83 -7.98
C GLU A 21 -1.31 -7.64 -7.42
N GLU A 22 -1.97 -6.52 -7.15
CA GLU A 22 -1.35 -5.35 -6.52
C GLU A 22 -0.80 -5.67 -5.13
N LYS A 23 -1.54 -6.46 -4.33
CA LYS A 23 -1.06 -6.92 -3.02
C LYS A 23 0.17 -7.81 -3.16
N ARG A 24 0.18 -8.75 -4.11
CA ARG A 24 1.31 -9.66 -4.37
C ARG A 24 2.54 -8.89 -4.86
N ALA A 25 2.35 -7.96 -5.80
CA ALA A 25 3.42 -7.10 -6.30
C ALA A 25 4.01 -6.24 -5.18
N LEU A 26 3.17 -5.59 -4.37
CA LEU A 26 3.62 -4.82 -3.21
C LEU A 26 4.42 -5.70 -2.23
N LEU A 27 3.94 -6.91 -1.94
CA LEU A 27 4.62 -7.83 -1.04
C LEU A 27 5.98 -8.27 -1.57
N ASN A 28 6.10 -8.55 -2.88
CA ASN A 28 7.38 -8.88 -3.51
C ASN A 28 8.36 -7.70 -3.48
N LEU A 29 7.89 -6.49 -3.79
CA LEU A 29 8.73 -5.28 -3.72
C LEU A 29 9.21 -5.03 -2.28
N VAL A 30 8.31 -5.12 -1.30
CA VAL A 30 8.69 -4.96 0.11
C VAL A 30 9.62 -6.07 0.57
N LYS A 31 9.45 -7.32 0.11
CA LYS A 31 10.37 -8.43 0.39
C LYS A 31 11.79 -8.13 -0.11
N ASN A 32 11.93 -7.58 -1.31
CA ASN A 32 13.25 -7.19 -1.85
C ASN A 32 13.91 -6.10 -0.98
N HIS A 33 13.11 -5.19 -0.42
CA HIS A 33 13.60 -4.11 0.46
C HIS A 33 13.42 -4.40 1.97
N ILE A 34 13.14 -5.64 2.38
CA ILE A 34 12.71 -5.94 3.75
C ILE A 34 13.77 -5.57 4.77
N ASN A 35 15.05 -5.73 4.42
CA ASN A 35 16.19 -5.34 5.24
C ASN A 35 16.19 -3.84 5.56
N ALA A 36 15.75 -2.99 4.62
CA ALA A 36 15.63 -1.56 4.84
C ALA A 36 14.33 -1.21 5.60
N ILE A 37 13.22 -1.87 5.27
CA ILE A 37 11.90 -1.60 5.84
C ILE A 37 11.77 -2.06 7.30
N GLU A 38 12.22 -3.27 7.62
CA GLU A 38 12.20 -3.86 8.97
C GLU A 38 13.44 -3.50 9.79
N ASN A 39 14.32 -2.64 9.27
CA ASN A 39 15.45 -2.16 10.04
C ASN A 39 14.97 -1.54 11.36
N LYS A 40 15.32 -2.17 12.50
CA LYS A 40 14.94 -1.71 13.84
C LYS A 40 15.70 -0.46 14.27
N LYS A 41 16.72 -0.06 13.52
CA LYS A 41 17.49 1.16 13.78
C LYS A 41 16.64 2.42 13.52
N ILE A 42 16.84 3.41 14.38
CA ILE A 42 16.19 4.73 14.33
C ILE A 42 17.15 5.85 13.94
N ASP A 43 18.39 5.52 13.58
CA ASP A 43 19.39 6.48 13.13
C ASP A 43 18.90 7.29 11.91
N THR A 44 19.42 8.50 11.75
CA THR A 44 19.12 9.37 10.58
C THR A 44 19.32 8.63 9.27
N SER A 45 20.41 7.85 9.16
CA SER A 45 20.70 7.01 7.99
C SER A 45 19.66 5.91 7.80
N ALA A 46 19.18 5.27 8.87
CA ALA A 46 18.14 4.25 8.78
C ALA A 46 16.78 4.84 8.34
N THR A 47 16.46 6.04 8.80
CA THR A 47 15.26 6.78 8.37
C THR A 47 15.35 7.17 6.88
N ALA A 48 16.51 7.64 6.42
CA ALA A 48 16.76 7.93 5.02
C ALA A 48 16.64 6.65 4.15
N LEU A 49 17.24 5.54 4.57
CA LEU A 49 17.15 4.25 3.87
C LEU A 49 15.71 3.75 3.77
N LYS A 50 14.91 3.85 4.84
CA LYS A 50 13.47 3.53 4.80
C LYS A 50 12.74 4.38 3.77
N SER A 51 13.00 5.69 3.76
CA SER A 51 12.38 6.61 2.79
C SER A 51 12.75 6.27 1.35
N ILE A 52 14.03 5.99 1.09
CA ILE A 52 14.55 5.58 -0.22
C ILE A 52 13.90 4.26 -0.67
N ALA A 53 13.86 3.25 0.20
CA ALA A 53 13.23 1.97 -0.08
C ALA A 53 11.75 2.13 -0.46
N TRP A 54 10.99 2.92 0.30
CA TRP A 54 9.58 3.19 -0.04
C TRP A 54 9.42 3.93 -1.37
N ARG A 55 10.33 4.84 -1.70
CA ARG A 55 10.31 5.55 -2.98
C ARG A 55 10.62 4.61 -4.15
N GLN A 56 11.55 3.67 -3.98
CA GLN A 56 11.85 2.64 -4.99
C GLN A 56 10.64 1.72 -5.19
N ILE A 57 10.05 1.21 -4.10
CA ILE A 57 8.82 0.41 -4.13
C ILE A 57 7.71 1.17 -4.88
N HIS A 58 7.50 2.44 -4.55
CA HIS A 58 6.47 3.27 -5.20
C HIS A 58 6.75 3.48 -6.69
N CYS A 59 7.99 3.75 -7.07
CA CYS A 59 8.40 3.92 -8.46
C CYS A 59 8.16 2.63 -9.28
N GLU A 60 8.61 1.48 -8.78
CA GLU A 60 8.37 0.19 -9.43
C GLU A 60 6.90 -0.19 -9.47
N PHE A 61 6.15 0.13 -8.41
CA PHE A 61 4.72 -0.12 -8.36
C PHE A 61 3.96 0.72 -9.38
N LYS A 62 4.28 2.02 -9.48
CA LYS A 62 3.72 2.93 -10.50
C LYS A 62 4.08 2.47 -11.92
N GLY A 63 5.26 1.88 -12.12
CA GLY A 63 5.65 1.30 -13.41
C GLY A 63 4.88 0.03 -13.79
N LYS A 64 4.37 -0.73 -12.80
CA LYS A 64 3.62 -1.98 -13.03
C LYS A 64 2.11 -1.79 -13.13
N PHE A 65 1.55 -0.78 -12.47
CA PHE A 65 0.11 -0.55 -12.44
C PHE A 65 -0.21 0.86 -12.93
N SER A 66 -1.23 0.98 -13.79
CA SER A 66 -1.69 2.28 -14.30
C SER A 66 -2.40 3.12 -13.24
N THR A 67 -2.69 2.55 -12.07
CA THR A 67 -3.33 3.24 -10.94
C THR A 67 -2.31 4.07 -10.18
N GLU A 68 -2.48 5.40 -10.18
CA GLU A 68 -1.68 6.27 -9.34
C GLU A 68 -2.03 6.09 -7.87
N ARG A 69 -1.24 5.26 -7.18
CA ARG A 69 -1.32 5.12 -5.73
C ARG A 69 -0.23 5.94 -5.09
N ASP A 70 -0.63 6.79 -4.15
CA ASP A 70 0.30 7.58 -3.36
C ASP A 70 1.19 6.67 -2.48
N ILE A 71 2.45 7.06 -2.29
CA ILE A 71 3.39 6.35 -1.41
C ILE A 71 2.82 6.18 0.02
N THR A 72 2.01 7.14 0.48
CA THR A 72 1.32 7.08 1.77
C THR A 72 0.32 5.92 1.80
N ARG A 73 -0.43 5.72 0.71
CA ARG A 73 -1.39 4.61 0.56
C ARG A 73 -0.70 3.26 0.49
N ILE A 74 0.44 3.18 -0.21
CA ILE A 74 1.25 1.97 -0.26
C ILE A 74 1.74 1.58 1.15
N ARG A 75 2.27 2.55 1.90
CA ARG A 75 2.75 2.33 3.28
C ARG A 75 1.63 1.90 4.23
N GLU A 76 0.46 2.52 4.12
CA GLU A 76 -0.73 2.15 4.89
C GLU A 76 -1.18 0.73 4.56
N GLN A 77 -1.25 0.39 3.27
CA GLN A 77 -1.64 -0.94 2.83
C GLN A 77 -0.68 -2.02 3.33
N TRP A 78 0.62 -1.77 3.28
CA TRP A 78 1.61 -2.68 3.85
C TRP A 78 1.39 -2.91 5.35
N ARG A 79 1.12 -1.85 6.13
CA ARG A 79 0.81 -1.99 7.56
C ARG A 79 -0.45 -2.83 7.77
N ARG A 80 -1.49 -2.62 6.98
CA ARG A 80 -2.73 -3.43 7.02
C ARG A 80 -2.46 -4.88 6.66
N MET A 81 -1.68 -5.15 5.63
CA MET A 81 -1.28 -6.51 5.24
C MET A 81 -0.48 -7.20 6.34
N LYS A 82 0.46 -6.49 6.98
CA LYS A 82 1.22 -7.01 8.13
C LYS A 82 0.29 -7.31 9.31
N ALA A 83 -0.64 -6.42 9.62
CA ALA A 83 -1.61 -6.63 10.70
C ALA A 83 -2.50 -7.84 10.40
N GLN A 84 -3.01 -7.96 9.17
CA GLN A 84 -3.83 -9.10 8.76
C GLN A 84 -3.06 -10.43 8.87
N ALA A 85 -1.79 -10.46 8.44
CA ALA A 85 -0.95 -11.64 8.57
C ALA A 85 -0.65 -12.01 10.03
N ARG A 86 -0.50 -11.02 10.92
CA ARG A 86 -0.33 -11.25 12.36
C ARG A 86 -1.60 -11.76 13.03
N LEU A 87 -2.77 -11.25 12.63
CA LEU A 87 -4.06 -11.71 13.13
C LEU A 87 -4.32 -13.17 12.71
N ASP A 88 -3.97 -13.52 11.48
CA ASP A 88 -4.05 -14.90 10.98
C ASP A 88 -3.22 -15.84 11.87
N ILE A 89 -1.94 -15.50 12.12
CA ILE A 89 -1.05 -16.27 13.00
C ILE A 89 -1.58 -16.40 14.43
N ASN A 90 -2.11 -15.32 15.02
CA ASN A 90 -2.64 -15.36 16.38
C ASN A 90 -3.93 -16.19 16.47
N SER A 91 -4.74 -16.21 15.41
CA SER A 91 -5.95 -17.03 15.33
C SER A 91 -5.66 -18.53 15.22
N PHE A 92 -4.41 -18.93 14.90
CA PHE A 92 -3.97 -20.32 14.88
C PHE A 92 -3.36 -20.80 16.21
N VAL A 93 -3.04 -19.90 17.14
CA VAL A 93 -2.40 -20.26 18.43
C VAL A 93 -3.43 -20.70 19.50
N GLU A 94 -4.74 -20.53 19.25
CA GLU A 94 -5.82 -20.95 20.16
C GLU A 94 -6.60 -22.18 19.65
N LYS A 95 -5.92 -23.29 19.30
CA LYS A 95 -6.56 -24.61 19.18
C LYS A 95 -5.71 -25.71 19.79
#